data_AF-A0A6S7GJW0-F1
#
_entry.id   AF-A0A6S7GJW0-F1
#
_cell.length_a   1.000
_cell.length_b   1.000
_cell.length_c   1.000
_cell.angle_alpha   90.00
_cell.angle_beta   90.00
_cell.angle_gamma   90.00
#
_symmetry.space_group_name_H-M   'P 1'
#
loop_
_entity.id
_entity.type
_entity.pdbx_description
1 polymer ?
#
loop_
_entity_poly.entity_id
_entity_poly.type
_entity_poly.pdbx_seq_one_letter_code
_entity_poly.pdbx_strand_id
1 'polypeptide(L)'
;MTRQQQLENFECEARRIVFQNEDPSKLTIKISRIRDLQKKKLCSLTFRCIKNDVGESFDKYFEIIDGEHGTRNNKMSIRLPEGHDTTASSLQWAVHMIGKYPDVQSQLQNEVDRFYESVGDNAVTADRLKELHYLECVIKETLRYIPSVPLIGREISEDCQFGPYFIPKGCGLSMILKPLHHDPGVWNEPETFNPNRFLTDNVTGRNPFAHVPFSAGPRNCVGQRFAMMEEKVVLSSIIRHFNIKSTQITENIRITADSILSSTDGILVELETRNVC
;
A
#
# COMPACT_ATOMS: atom_id res chain seq x y z
N MET A 1 -2.53 3.38 27.35
CA MET A 1 -3.67 2.81 26.62
C MET A 1 -3.35 1.37 26.24
N THR A 2 -4.30 0.46 26.38
CA THR A 2 -4.18 -0.90 25.85
C THR A 2 -4.19 -0.86 24.31
N ARG A 3 -3.61 -1.87 23.65
CA ARG A 3 -3.54 -1.96 22.17
C ARG A 3 -4.92 -1.85 21.49
N GLN A 4 -5.98 -2.20 22.21
CA GLN A 4 -7.37 -2.12 21.78
C GLN A 4 -7.92 -0.67 21.85
N GLN A 5 -7.55 0.10 22.88
CA GLN A 5 -7.86 1.53 22.97
C GLN A 5 -7.16 2.37 21.88
N GLN A 6 -6.01 1.90 21.37
CA GLN A 6 -5.31 2.57 20.26
C GLN A 6 -6.02 2.34 18.90
N LEU A 7 -6.63 1.17 18.71
CA LEU A 7 -7.43 0.83 17.53
C LEU A 7 -8.81 1.53 17.54
N GLU A 8 -9.48 1.57 18.70
CA GLU A 8 -10.73 2.32 18.86
C GLU A 8 -10.52 3.83 18.66
N ASN A 9 -9.41 4.39 19.15
CA ASN A 9 -9.03 5.76 18.83
C ASN A 9 -8.73 5.92 17.34
N PHE A 10 -8.06 4.99 16.68
CA PHE A 10 -7.79 5.05 15.23
C PHE A 10 -9.06 5.05 14.38
N GLU A 11 -10.08 4.24 14.70
CA GLU A 11 -11.36 4.24 13.97
C GLU A 11 -12.21 5.49 14.26
N CYS A 12 -12.20 5.97 15.51
CA CYS A 12 -12.87 7.20 15.89
C CYS A 12 -12.20 8.44 15.27
N GLU A 13 -10.86 8.47 15.22
CA GLU A 13 -10.07 9.48 14.55
C GLU A 13 -10.24 9.37 13.03
N ALA A 14 -10.30 8.19 12.43
CA ALA A 14 -10.59 8.02 10.99
C ALA A 14 -11.99 8.55 10.63
N ARG A 15 -13.03 8.24 11.42
CA ARG A 15 -14.37 8.83 11.23
C ARG A 15 -14.36 10.36 11.39
N ARG A 16 -13.62 10.89 12.37
CA ARG A 16 -13.56 12.33 12.70
C ARG A 16 -12.68 13.15 11.75
N ILE A 17 -11.55 12.59 11.31
CA ILE A 17 -10.61 13.16 10.34
C ILE A 17 -11.27 13.21 8.98
N VAL A 18 -11.99 12.16 8.55
CA VAL A 18 -12.58 12.14 7.19
C VAL A 18 -13.78 13.11 7.10
N PHE A 19 -14.62 13.25 8.14
CA PHE A 19 -15.83 14.08 8.03
C PHE A 19 -16.10 14.96 9.26
N GLN A 20 -15.82 16.25 9.10
CA GLN A 20 -16.57 17.28 9.81
C GLN A 20 -17.11 18.22 8.71
N ASN A 21 -18.44 18.24 8.58
CA ASN A 21 -19.24 19.32 8.01
C ASN A 21 -19.37 19.55 6.49
N GLU A 22 -19.36 18.57 5.57
CA GLU A 22 -19.87 18.83 4.20
C GLU A 22 -20.58 17.62 3.55
N ASP A 23 -21.48 17.91 2.59
CA ASP A 23 -22.43 17.00 1.94
C ASP A 23 -21.74 15.71 1.41
N PRO A 24 -22.07 14.52 1.98
CA PRO A 24 -21.21 13.34 1.93
C PRO A 24 -21.28 12.53 0.63
N SER A 25 -22.09 12.92 -0.36
CA SER A 25 -22.38 12.02 -1.48
C SER A 25 -21.19 11.73 -2.40
N LYS A 26 -20.33 12.73 -2.71
CA LYS A 26 -19.15 12.56 -3.58
C LYS A 26 -18.00 13.49 -3.22
N LEU A 27 -16.82 12.93 -2.99
CA LEU A 27 -15.58 13.65 -2.67
C LEU A 27 -14.48 13.33 -3.69
N THR A 28 -13.87 14.34 -4.29
CA THR A 28 -12.64 14.16 -5.07
C THR A 28 -11.44 14.36 -4.16
N ILE A 29 -10.62 13.32 -4.02
CA ILE A 29 -9.44 13.33 -3.17
C ILE A 29 -8.18 13.15 -3.99
N LYS A 30 -7.21 14.02 -3.71
CA LYS A 30 -5.84 13.91 -4.15
C LYS A 30 -5.02 13.22 -3.08
N ILE A 31 -4.55 12.02 -3.38
CA ILE A 31 -3.60 11.25 -2.59
C ILE A 31 -2.20 11.69 -3.02
N SER A 32 -1.50 12.43 -2.17
CA SER A 32 -0.13 12.89 -2.47
C SER A 32 0.80 12.72 -1.27
N ARG A 33 2.09 12.50 -1.59
CA ARG A 33 3.17 12.52 -0.62
C ARG A 33 3.61 13.96 -0.36
N ILE A 34 3.58 14.40 0.89
CA ILE A 34 4.15 15.69 1.30
C ILE A 34 5.54 15.45 1.89
N ARG A 35 6.55 16.16 1.38
CA ARG A 35 7.88 16.28 2.01
C ARG A 35 7.96 17.61 2.73
N ASP A 36 7.87 17.61 4.06
CA ASP A 36 8.19 18.81 4.84
C ASP A 36 9.72 18.94 4.99
N LEU A 37 10.31 19.79 4.14
CA LEU A 37 11.74 20.08 4.11
C LEU A 37 12.20 20.97 5.28
N GLN A 38 11.29 21.60 6.03
CA GLN A 38 11.66 22.56 7.09
C GLN A 38 11.59 21.97 8.51
N LYS A 39 10.80 20.91 8.76
CA LYS A 39 10.58 20.39 10.13
C LYS A 39 11.23 19.05 10.49
N LYS A 40 12.02 18.40 9.62
CA LYS A 40 12.59 17.05 9.87
C LYS A 40 11.53 16.04 10.39
N LYS A 41 10.27 16.17 9.99
CA LYS A 41 9.16 15.30 10.43
C LYS A 41 8.48 14.65 9.23
N LEU A 42 7.93 13.47 9.52
CA LEU A 42 7.44 12.39 8.66
C LEU A 42 6.90 12.81 7.28
N CYS A 43 7.21 12.02 6.25
CA CYS A 43 6.35 11.98 5.07
C CYS A 43 4.96 11.55 5.55
N SER A 44 3.89 12.20 5.11
CA SER A 44 2.50 11.84 5.45
C SER A 44 1.71 11.50 4.19
N LEU A 45 0.85 10.49 4.26
CA LEU A 45 -0.13 10.24 3.20
C LEU A 45 -1.29 11.22 3.42
N THR A 46 -1.39 12.22 2.55
CA THR A 46 -2.41 13.26 2.73
C THR A 46 -3.55 13.01 1.75
N PHE A 47 -4.76 12.91 2.29
CA PHE A 47 -6.00 12.89 1.51
C PHE A 47 -6.48 14.34 1.41
N ARG A 48 -6.08 15.05 0.35
CA ARG A 48 -6.54 16.41 0.12
C ARG A 48 -7.84 16.39 -0.68
N CYS A 49 -8.93 16.83 -0.08
CA CYS A 49 -10.17 17.06 -0.82
C CYS A 49 -9.99 18.27 -1.76
N ILE A 50 -10.30 18.10 -3.04
CA ILE A 50 -10.34 19.18 -4.04
C ILE A 50 -11.81 19.40 -4.37
N LYS A 51 -12.38 20.50 -3.89
CA LYS A 51 -13.74 20.90 -4.25
C LYS A 51 -13.76 21.31 -5.73
N ASN A 52 -14.67 20.74 -6.51
CA ASN A 52 -15.05 21.35 -7.79
C ASN A 52 -15.87 22.60 -7.44
N ASP A 53 -15.47 23.75 -7.98
CA ASP A 53 -16.16 25.07 -7.97
C ASP A 53 -15.83 26.12 -6.90
N VAL A 54 -15.04 25.81 -5.86
CA VAL A 54 -14.49 26.87 -4.99
C VAL A 54 -13.12 26.41 -4.53
N GLY A 55 -12.06 27.13 -4.86
CA GLY A 55 -10.64 26.76 -4.62
C GLY A 55 -10.21 26.66 -3.14
N GLU A 56 -11.06 26.15 -2.25
CA GLU A 56 -10.75 25.83 -0.87
C GLU A 56 -10.29 24.37 -0.78
N SER A 57 -8.99 24.18 -0.54
CA SER A 57 -8.40 22.90 -0.18
C SER A 57 -8.35 22.75 1.33
N PHE A 58 -9.02 21.74 1.88
CA PHE A 58 -8.83 21.36 3.28
C PHE A 58 -7.74 20.28 3.35
N ASP A 59 -6.63 20.59 4.03
CA ASP A 59 -5.59 19.60 4.33
C ASP A 59 -6.04 18.78 5.55
N LYS A 60 -6.55 17.56 5.30
CA LYS A 60 -6.81 16.57 6.33
C LYS A 60 -5.68 15.56 6.34
N TYR A 61 -4.93 15.55 7.43
CA TYR A 61 -3.77 14.68 7.63
C TYR A 61 -4.24 13.30 8.08
N PHE A 62 -3.93 12.27 7.30
CA PHE A 62 -3.78 10.93 7.86
C PHE A 62 -2.36 10.88 8.42
N GLU A 63 -2.21 11.20 9.71
CA GLU A 63 -0.99 10.81 10.41
C GLU A 63 -1.09 9.32 10.68
N ILE A 64 -0.19 8.53 10.09
CA ILE A 64 0.11 7.19 10.58
C ILE A 64 0.83 7.42 11.92
N ILE A 65 0.04 7.54 13.00
CA ILE A 65 0.55 7.81 14.34
C ILE A 65 1.18 6.51 14.87
N ASP A 66 2.51 6.38 14.72
CA ASP A 66 3.29 5.55 15.63
C ASP A 66 3.19 6.22 17.02
N GLY A 67 2.48 5.57 17.94
CA GLY A 67 2.17 6.13 19.26
C GLY A 67 3.40 6.66 19.99
N GLU A 68 3.45 7.96 20.25
CA GLU A 68 4.31 8.50 21.30
C GLU A 68 3.79 7.99 22.64
N HIS A 69 4.64 7.36 23.45
CA HIS A 69 4.76 7.57 24.90
C HIS A 69 6.13 7.05 25.35
N GLY A 70 6.99 7.95 25.81
CA GLY A 70 8.40 7.69 26.06
C GLY A 70 8.68 6.77 27.25
N THR A 71 9.87 6.16 27.24
CA THR A 71 10.69 5.98 28.44
C THR A 71 12.17 5.96 28.07
N ARG A 72 12.95 6.59 28.94
CA ARG A 72 14.41 6.64 28.95
C ARG A 72 15.03 5.24 28.97
N ASN A 73 16.26 5.17 28.45
CA ASN A 73 17.32 4.18 28.68
C ASN A 73 17.40 3.00 27.69
N ASN A 74 18.49 3.03 26.90
CA ASN A 74 19.21 1.91 26.30
C ASN A 74 18.39 0.66 25.94
N LYS A 75 17.86 0.64 24.72
CA LYS A 75 17.76 -0.53 23.82
C LYS A 75 17.29 -0.03 22.45
N MET A 76 17.86 -0.58 21.38
CA MET A 76 17.64 -0.20 19.98
C MET A 76 16.17 0.16 19.67
N SER A 77 15.94 1.43 19.34
CA SER A 77 14.73 1.85 18.64
C SER A 77 14.79 1.31 17.22
N ILE A 78 14.07 0.22 16.91
CA ILE A 78 13.66 -0.09 15.54
C ILE A 78 12.57 0.93 15.19
N ARG A 79 12.99 2.17 14.98
CA ARG A 79 12.25 3.15 14.21
C ARG A 79 12.61 2.80 12.77
N LEU A 80 11.65 2.46 11.91
CA LEU A 80 11.89 2.20 10.48
C LEU A 80 11.49 3.45 9.68
N PRO A 81 12.36 4.47 9.53
CA PRO A 81 12.18 5.58 8.60
C PRO A 81 11.79 5.14 7.16
N GLU A 82 12.06 3.89 6.81
CA GLU A 82 11.92 3.31 5.47
C GLU A 82 10.54 2.64 5.22
N GLY A 83 9.78 2.32 6.27
CA GLY A 83 8.50 1.61 6.16
C GLY A 83 7.33 2.50 5.76
N HIS A 84 7.34 3.76 6.19
CA HIS A 84 6.23 4.68 5.96
C HIS A 84 6.06 5.02 4.47
N ASP A 85 7.16 5.39 3.81
CA ASP A 85 7.13 5.81 2.40
C ASP A 85 6.72 4.68 1.45
N THR A 86 7.21 3.47 1.72
CA THR A 86 6.89 2.29 0.90
C THR A 86 5.43 1.89 1.05
N THR A 87 4.91 1.85 2.28
CA THR A 87 3.50 1.53 2.56
C THR A 87 2.55 2.59 2.00
N ALA A 88 2.87 3.88 2.17
CA ALA A 88 2.09 4.98 1.60
C ALA A 88 2.01 4.92 0.07
N SER A 89 3.13 4.58 -0.59
CA SER A 89 3.16 4.35 -2.04
C SER A 89 2.29 3.14 -2.44
N SER A 90 2.42 2.01 -1.73
CA SER A 90 1.59 0.81 -1.99
C SER A 90 0.10 1.13 -1.88
N LEU A 91 -0.32 1.79 -0.80
CA LEU A 91 -1.70 2.23 -0.57
C LEU A 91 -2.22 3.16 -1.67
N GLN A 92 -1.41 4.15 -2.07
CA GLN A 92 -1.76 5.08 -3.13
C GLN A 92 -2.05 4.34 -4.45
N TRP A 93 -1.18 3.40 -4.83
CA TRP A 93 -1.38 2.60 -6.04
C TRP A 93 -2.54 1.60 -5.87
N ALA A 94 -2.73 1.02 -4.69
CA ALA A 94 -3.82 0.08 -4.44
C ALA A 94 -5.18 0.77 -4.59
N VAL A 95 -5.37 1.95 -3.99
CA VAL A 95 -6.59 2.74 -4.11
C VAL A 95 -6.86 3.12 -5.57
N HIS A 96 -5.84 3.55 -6.31
CA HIS A 96 -5.94 3.83 -7.75
C HIS A 96 -6.41 2.61 -8.56
N MET A 97 -5.78 1.47 -8.34
CA MET A 97 -6.08 0.24 -9.08
C MET A 97 -7.48 -0.28 -8.72
N ILE A 98 -7.87 -0.27 -7.44
CA ILE A 98 -9.22 -0.67 -7.03
C ILE A 98 -10.28 0.23 -7.68
N GLY A 99 -10.03 1.55 -7.73
CA GLY A 99 -10.92 2.50 -8.41
C GLY A 99 -10.95 2.36 -9.94
N LYS A 100 -9.94 1.75 -10.55
CA LYS A 100 -9.87 1.47 -12.00
C LYS A 100 -10.59 0.18 -12.40
N TYR A 101 -10.71 -0.79 -11.49
CA TYR A 101 -11.29 -2.11 -11.76
C TYR A 101 -12.54 -2.36 -10.89
N PRO A 102 -13.74 -1.99 -11.37
CA PRO A 102 -15.00 -2.14 -10.63
C PRO A 102 -15.31 -3.57 -10.17
N ASP A 103 -14.94 -4.57 -10.96
CA ASP A 103 -15.16 -5.99 -10.62
C ASP A 103 -14.33 -6.40 -9.40
N VAL A 104 -13.04 -5.99 -9.38
CA VAL A 104 -12.15 -6.21 -8.23
C VAL A 104 -12.69 -5.51 -6.99
N GLN A 105 -13.14 -4.27 -7.15
CA GLN A 105 -13.74 -3.51 -6.05
C GLN A 105 -14.98 -4.18 -5.50
N SER A 106 -15.90 -4.65 -6.35
CA SER A 106 -17.13 -5.33 -5.92
C SER A 106 -16.81 -6.61 -5.16
N GLN A 107 -15.81 -7.38 -5.61
CA GLN A 107 -15.37 -8.58 -4.92
C GLN A 107 -14.70 -8.27 -3.56
N LEU A 108 -13.91 -7.20 -3.47
CA LEU A 108 -13.35 -6.71 -2.22
C LEU A 108 -14.43 -6.26 -1.24
N GLN A 109 -15.39 -5.48 -1.70
CA GLN A 109 -16.52 -5.01 -0.89
C GLN A 109 -17.27 -6.21 -0.29
N ASN A 110 -17.59 -7.22 -1.09
CA ASN A 110 -18.22 -8.45 -0.61
C ASN A 110 -17.39 -9.20 0.45
N GLU A 111 -16.06 -9.24 0.32
CA GLU A 111 -15.18 -9.84 1.34
C GLU A 111 -15.16 -9.02 2.63
N VAL A 112 -14.99 -7.71 2.50
CA VAL A 112 -14.89 -6.76 3.61
C VAL A 112 -16.19 -6.69 4.39
N ASP A 113 -17.34 -6.61 3.70
CA ASP A 113 -18.65 -6.54 4.34
C ASP A 113 -18.90 -7.81 5.17
N ARG A 114 -18.67 -9.01 4.60
CA ARG A 114 -18.75 -10.29 5.34
C ARG A 114 -17.79 -10.37 6.52
N PHE A 115 -16.58 -9.84 6.36
CA PHE A 115 -15.60 -9.80 7.43
C PHE A 115 -16.16 -8.99 8.61
N TYR A 116 -16.57 -7.74 8.37
CA TYR A 116 -17.09 -6.87 9.43
C TYR A 116 -18.42 -7.35 10.03
N GLU A 117 -19.29 -8.00 9.25
CA GLU A 117 -20.48 -8.70 9.77
C GLU A 117 -20.11 -9.81 10.77
N SER A 118 -18.99 -10.50 10.54
CA SER A 118 -18.57 -11.64 11.37
C SER A 118 -17.81 -11.23 12.64
N VAL A 119 -17.06 -10.13 12.62
CA VAL A 119 -16.24 -9.69 13.77
C VAL A 119 -16.91 -8.58 14.58
N GLY A 120 -17.76 -7.76 13.95
CA GLY A 120 -18.24 -6.50 14.51
C GLY A 120 -17.17 -5.41 14.54
N ASP A 121 -17.60 -4.16 14.73
CA ASP A 121 -16.72 -2.97 14.61
C ASP A 121 -15.53 -2.98 15.57
N ASN A 122 -15.72 -3.38 16.83
CA ASN A 122 -14.71 -3.20 17.87
C ASN A 122 -13.70 -4.36 18.00
N ALA A 123 -13.65 -5.28 17.04
CA ALA A 123 -12.91 -6.55 17.17
C ALA A 123 -11.89 -6.82 16.05
N VAL A 124 -11.51 -5.82 15.25
CA VAL A 124 -10.45 -5.97 14.25
C VAL A 124 -9.11 -6.25 14.93
N THR A 125 -8.66 -7.50 14.84
CA THR A 125 -7.36 -7.94 15.40
C THR A 125 -6.44 -8.44 14.29
N ALA A 126 -5.13 -8.44 14.57
CA ALA A 126 -4.10 -8.94 13.67
C ALA A 126 -4.35 -10.38 13.16
N ASP A 127 -4.94 -11.23 14.00
CA ASP A 127 -5.24 -12.61 13.62
C ASP A 127 -6.45 -12.70 12.68
N ARG A 128 -7.48 -11.88 12.92
CA ARG A 128 -8.68 -11.83 12.07
C ARG A 128 -8.39 -11.23 10.69
N LEU A 129 -7.45 -10.29 10.58
CA LEU A 129 -7.00 -9.74 9.27
C LEU A 129 -6.43 -10.80 8.31
N LYS A 130 -6.11 -12.00 8.79
CA LYS A 130 -5.72 -13.13 7.94
C LYS A 130 -6.87 -13.65 7.08
N GLU A 131 -8.13 -13.41 7.49
CA GLU A 131 -9.35 -13.81 6.77
C GLU A 131 -9.63 -12.95 5.53
N LEU A 132 -8.99 -11.77 5.43
CA LEU A 132 -9.05 -10.92 4.24
C LEU A 132 -8.06 -11.43 3.18
N HIS A 133 -8.42 -12.56 2.54
CA HIS A 133 -7.59 -13.29 1.59
C HIS A 133 -7.54 -12.60 0.23
N TYR A 134 -8.68 -12.14 -0.27
CA TYR A 134 -8.77 -11.46 -1.55
C TYR A 134 -8.13 -10.07 -1.49
N LEU A 135 -8.32 -9.34 -0.40
CA LEU A 135 -7.59 -8.09 -0.15
C LEU A 135 -6.07 -8.29 -0.18
N GLU A 136 -5.58 -9.39 0.39
CA GLU A 136 -4.15 -9.74 0.27
C GLU A 136 -3.72 -9.96 -1.18
N CYS A 137 -4.56 -10.63 -1.98
CA CYS A 137 -4.29 -10.85 -3.40
C CYS A 137 -4.23 -9.52 -4.17
N VAL A 138 -5.12 -8.59 -3.85
CA VAL A 138 -5.12 -7.24 -4.44
C VAL A 138 -3.84 -6.49 -4.10
N ILE A 139 -3.44 -6.47 -2.83
CA ILE A 139 -2.18 -5.84 -2.41
C ILE A 139 -0.98 -6.45 -3.15
N LYS A 140 -0.90 -7.78 -3.25
CA LYS A 140 0.18 -8.48 -3.96
C LYS A 140 0.20 -8.15 -5.45
N GLU A 141 -0.95 -8.07 -6.09
CA GLU A 141 -1.07 -7.68 -7.50
C GLU A 141 -0.73 -6.22 -7.71
N THR A 142 -1.09 -5.32 -6.80
CA THR A 142 -0.65 -3.92 -6.82
C THR A 142 0.87 -3.84 -6.77
N LEU A 143 1.50 -4.53 -5.82
CA LEU A 143 2.97 -4.55 -5.69
C LEU A 143 3.67 -5.24 -6.86
N ARG A 144 3.01 -6.19 -7.55
CA ARG A 144 3.52 -6.76 -8.80
C ARG A 144 3.45 -5.72 -9.92
N TYR A 145 2.28 -5.09 -10.08
CA TYR A 145 2.01 -4.17 -11.17
C TYR A 145 2.84 -2.88 -11.05
N ILE A 146 2.91 -2.29 -9.86
CA ILE A 146 3.69 -1.09 -9.56
C ILE A 146 4.40 -1.30 -8.21
N PRO A 147 5.63 -1.83 -8.21
CA PRO A 147 6.36 -2.08 -6.97
C PRO A 147 6.79 -0.78 -6.30
N SER A 148 6.53 -0.63 -5.00
CA SER A 148 6.93 0.57 -4.26
C SER A 148 8.44 0.81 -4.29
N VAL A 149 9.25 -0.25 -4.29
CA VAL A 149 10.71 -0.18 -4.45
C VAL A 149 11.07 -0.65 -5.87
N PRO A 150 11.66 0.19 -6.73
CA PRO A 150 11.93 -0.18 -8.12
C PRO A 150 13.14 -1.10 -8.31
N LEU A 151 14.13 -1.00 -7.42
CA LEU A 151 15.46 -1.55 -7.60
C LEU A 151 15.97 -2.19 -6.31
N ILE A 152 16.58 -3.37 -6.43
CA ILE A 152 17.33 -4.01 -5.34
C ILE A 152 18.78 -4.15 -5.77
N GLY A 153 19.68 -3.38 -5.14
CA GLY A 153 21.12 -3.39 -5.41
C GLY A 153 21.91 -4.31 -4.47
N ARG A 154 22.98 -4.91 -4.97
CA ARG A 154 23.98 -5.68 -4.24
C ARG A 154 25.38 -5.38 -4.79
N GLU A 155 26.39 -5.50 -3.95
CA GLU A 155 27.78 -5.52 -4.39
C GLU A 155 28.32 -6.94 -4.19
N ILE A 156 29.00 -7.46 -5.22
CA ILE A 156 29.58 -8.80 -5.20
C ILE A 156 30.87 -8.79 -4.37
N SER A 157 30.88 -9.55 -3.27
CA SER A 157 31.99 -9.57 -2.32
C SER A 157 33.17 -10.47 -2.73
N GLU A 158 32.93 -11.40 -3.64
CA GLU A 158 33.90 -12.37 -4.17
C GLU A 158 33.54 -12.76 -5.59
N ASP A 159 34.54 -13.15 -6.38
CA ASP A 159 34.34 -13.61 -7.76
C ASP A 159 33.33 -14.77 -7.77
N CYS A 160 32.32 -14.69 -8.63
CA CYS A 160 31.27 -15.70 -8.68
C CYS A 160 30.82 -16.02 -10.11
N GLN A 161 30.28 -17.22 -10.29
CA GLN A 161 29.71 -17.67 -11.55
C GLN A 161 28.18 -17.61 -11.46
N PHE A 162 27.54 -16.82 -12.35
CA PHE A 162 26.09 -16.72 -12.47
C PHE A 162 25.64 -17.27 -13.82
N GLY A 163 25.19 -18.54 -13.82
CA GLY A 163 24.90 -19.26 -15.06
C GLY A 163 26.14 -19.30 -15.96
N PRO A 164 26.06 -18.83 -17.22
CA PRO A 164 27.22 -18.81 -18.12
C PRO A 164 28.17 -17.61 -17.87
N TYR A 165 27.84 -16.69 -16.97
CA TYR A 165 28.58 -15.44 -16.78
C TYR A 165 29.49 -15.48 -15.54
N PHE A 166 30.76 -15.08 -15.72
CA PHE A 166 31.66 -14.80 -14.62
C PHE A 166 31.50 -13.35 -14.16
N ILE A 167 31.33 -13.13 -12.86
CA ILE A 167 31.13 -11.81 -12.25
C ILE A 167 32.27 -11.56 -11.26
N PRO A 168 33.13 -10.55 -11.51
CA PRO A 168 34.24 -10.25 -10.63
C PRO A 168 33.78 -9.57 -9.34
N LYS A 169 34.58 -9.74 -8.29
CA LYS A 169 34.47 -9.01 -7.02
C LYS A 169 34.43 -7.49 -7.24
N GLY A 170 33.61 -6.82 -6.46
CA GLY A 170 33.38 -5.36 -6.52
C GLY A 170 32.37 -4.95 -7.59
N CYS A 171 31.82 -5.88 -8.37
CA CYS A 171 30.76 -5.58 -9.33
C CYS A 171 29.44 -5.29 -8.60
N GLY A 172 28.74 -4.23 -9.04
CA GLY A 172 27.38 -3.92 -8.61
C GLY A 172 26.35 -4.72 -9.41
N LEU A 173 25.47 -5.44 -8.71
CA LEU A 173 24.30 -6.11 -9.28
C LEU A 173 23.03 -5.37 -8.90
N SER A 174 22.18 -5.13 -9.89
CA SER A 174 20.93 -4.41 -9.73
C SER A 174 19.78 -5.23 -10.31
N MET A 175 18.83 -5.61 -9.44
CA MET A 175 17.60 -6.26 -9.85
C MET A 175 16.49 -5.23 -9.97
N ILE A 176 15.98 -5.02 -11.18
CA ILE A 176 14.85 -4.13 -11.45
C ILE A 176 13.57 -4.95 -11.29
N LEU A 177 12.70 -4.56 -10.36
CA LEU A 177 11.52 -5.37 -10.01
C LEU A 177 10.43 -5.34 -11.08
N LYS A 178 10.19 -4.18 -11.72
CA LYS A 178 9.11 -4.04 -12.71
C LYS A 178 9.24 -5.04 -13.88
N PRO A 179 10.40 -5.19 -14.56
CA PRO A 179 10.57 -6.22 -15.59
C PRO A 179 10.42 -7.65 -15.06
N LEU A 180 10.95 -7.96 -13.87
CA LEU A 180 10.79 -9.28 -13.24
C LEU A 180 9.32 -9.62 -12.99
N HIS A 181 8.53 -8.63 -12.56
CA HIS A 181 7.11 -8.79 -12.25
C HIS A 181 6.20 -8.73 -13.48
N HIS A 182 6.74 -8.41 -14.66
CA HIS A 182 6.01 -8.34 -15.95
C HIS A 182 6.59 -9.28 -17.01
N ASP A 183 7.47 -10.20 -16.62
CA ASP A 183 8.03 -11.20 -17.52
C ASP A 183 6.90 -12.12 -18.06
N PRO A 184 6.60 -12.10 -19.38
CA PRO A 184 5.55 -12.93 -19.96
C PRO A 184 5.86 -14.42 -19.90
N GLY A 185 7.12 -14.82 -19.66
CA GLY A 185 7.50 -16.21 -19.42
C GLY A 185 7.08 -16.72 -18.04
N VAL A 186 6.72 -15.82 -17.12
CA VAL A 186 6.32 -16.15 -15.74
C VAL A 186 4.88 -15.72 -15.46
N TRP A 187 4.44 -14.61 -16.03
CA TRP A 187 3.15 -13.98 -15.79
C TRP A 187 2.32 -13.96 -17.07
N ASN A 188 1.23 -14.74 -17.10
CA ASN A 188 0.26 -14.69 -18.21
C ASN A 188 -0.39 -13.31 -18.26
N GLU A 189 -0.45 -12.65 -19.43
CA GLU A 189 -1.04 -11.31 -19.56
C GLU A 189 -0.50 -10.30 -18.51
N PRO A 190 0.82 -10.04 -18.49
CA PRO A 190 1.48 -9.32 -17.39
C PRO A 190 0.97 -7.88 -17.21
N GLU A 191 0.47 -7.26 -18.27
CA GLU A 191 -0.10 -5.91 -18.28
C GLU A 191 -1.56 -5.87 -17.79
N THR A 192 -2.19 -7.01 -17.56
CA THR A 192 -3.55 -7.08 -17.01
C THR A 192 -3.50 -7.20 -15.50
N PHE A 193 -4.05 -6.22 -14.80
CA PHE A 193 -4.24 -6.27 -13.35
C PHE A 193 -5.30 -7.32 -13.00
N ASN A 194 -4.87 -8.43 -12.40
CA ASN A 194 -5.74 -9.53 -12.02
C ASN A 194 -5.31 -10.11 -10.66
N PRO A 195 -5.97 -9.75 -9.56
CA PRO A 195 -5.70 -10.27 -8.23
C PRO A 195 -5.83 -11.80 -8.12
N ASN A 196 -6.66 -12.44 -8.95
CA ASN A 196 -6.90 -13.89 -8.89
C ASN A 196 -5.61 -14.70 -9.13
N ARG A 197 -4.57 -14.10 -9.73
CA ARG A 197 -3.24 -14.71 -9.89
C ARG A 197 -2.59 -15.10 -8.55
N PHE A 198 -2.99 -14.47 -7.45
CA PHE A 198 -2.45 -14.73 -6.11
C PHE A 198 -3.33 -15.63 -5.25
N LEU A 199 -4.44 -16.14 -5.79
CA LEU A 199 -5.20 -17.22 -5.15
C LEU A 199 -4.32 -18.47 -5.04
N THR A 200 -4.50 -19.24 -3.96
CA THR A 200 -3.66 -20.41 -3.61
C THR A 200 -3.42 -21.34 -4.80
N ASP A 201 -4.47 -21.66 -5.55
CA ASP A 201 -4.41 -22.59 -6.68
C ASP A 201 -3.56 -22.05 -7.85
N ASN A 202 -3.53 -20.72 -8.05
CA ASN A 202 -2.84 -20.06 -9.15
C ASN A 202 -1.37 -19.70 -8.85
N VAL A 203 -0.96 -19.80 -7.57
CA VAL A 203 0.43 -19.61 -7.15
C VAL A 203 1.22 -20.92 -7.19
N THR A 204 0.52 -22.05 -7.11
CA THR A 204 1.14 -23.37 -7.09
C THR A 204 1.97 -23.61 -8.36
N GLY A 205 3.25 -23.96 -8.18
CA GLY A 205 4.20 -24.19 -9.29
C GLY A 205 4.93 -22.94 -9.79
N ARG A 206 4.60 -21.73 -9.33
CA ARG A 206 5.35 -20.52 -9.65
C ARG A 206 6.71 -20.52 -8.94
N ASN A 207 7.74 -20.02 -9.62
CA ASN A 207 9.05 -19.82 -8.99
C ASN A 207 8.90 -18.92 -7.74
N PRO A 208 9.42 -19.32 -6.55
CA PRO A 208 9.34 -18.52 -5.33
C PRO A 208 9.95 -17.11 -5.44
N PHE A 209 10.87 -16.88 -6.38
CA PHE A 209 11.52 -15.60 -6.64
C PHE A 209 10.85 -14.78 -7.77
N ALA A 210 9.75 -15.26 -8.35
CA ALA A 210 8.98 -14.54 -9.38
C ALA A 210 8.33 -13.26 -8.84
N HIS A 211 7.98 -13.25 -7.56
CA HIS A 211 7.33 -12.12 -6.88
C HIS A 211 8.06 -11.81 -5.58
N VAL A 212 8.90 -10.77 -5.62
CA VAL A 212 9.78 -10.37 -4.50
C VAL A 212 9.64 -8.88 -4.13
N PRO A 213 8.42 -8.35 -3.92
CA PRO A 213 8.22 -6.94 -3.57
C PRO A 213 8.87 -6.56 -2.23
N PHE A 214 9.08 -7.54 -1.36
CA PHE A 214 9.75 -7.39 -0.06
C PHE A 214 11.18 -7.95 -0.07
N SER A 215 11.79 -8.10 -1.25
CA SER A 215 13.02 -8.88 -1.47
C SER A 215 12.88 -10.34 -1.00
N ALA A 216 13.97 -11.09 -1.01
CA ALA A 216 14.00 -12.50 -0.61
C ALA A 216 15.35 -12.87 0.03
N GLY A 217 15.37 -14.03 0.70
CA GLY A 217 16.56 -14.54 1.39
C GLY A 217 16.83 -13.82 2.72
N PRO A 218 18.08 -13.88 3.24
CA PRO A 218 18.42 -13.40 4.58
C PRO A 218 18.36 -11.88 4.77
N ARG A 219 18.20 -11.12 3.67
CA ARG A 219 18.06 -9.65 3.66
C ARG A 219 16.68 -9.22 3.14
N ASN A 220 15.67 -10.08 3.30
CA ASN A 220 14.29 -9.71 3.03
C ASN A 220 13.78 -8.65 4.02
N CYS A 221 12.68 -8.00 3.67
CA CYS A 221 12.11 -6.93 4.47
C CYS A 221 11.62 -7.47 5.82
N VAL A 222 12.25 -7.02 6.91
CA VAL A 222 11.82 -7.33 8.28
C VAL A 222 10.42 -6.80 8.59
N GLY A 223 10.00 -5.73 7.89
CA GLY A 223 8.71 -5.07 8.04
C GLY A 223 7.57 -5.69 7.22
N GLN A 224 7.80 -6.71 6.40
CA GLN A 224 6.79 -7.26 5.48
C GLN A 224 5.46 -7.59 6.17
N ARG A 225 5.51 -8.25 7.33
CA ARG A 225 4.29 -8.65 8.06
C ARG A 225 3.52 -7.44 8.61
N PHE A 226 4.25 -6.40 9.02
CA PHE A 226 3.66 -5.17 9.52
C PHE A 226 3.02 -4.38 8.39
N ALA A 227 3.75 -4.17 7.28
CA ALA A 227 3.24 -3.49 6.09
C ALA A 227 1.96 -4.15 5.56
N MET A 228 1.95 -5.48 5.40
CA MET A 228 0.75 -6.19 4.95
C MET A 228 -0.43 -6.03 5.91
N MET A 229 -0.19 -5.98 7.23
CA MET A 229 -1.24 -5.77 8.22
C MET A 229 -1.79 -4.35 8.15
N GLU A 230 -0.91 -3.36 8.10
CA GLU A 230 -1.24 -1.94 7.98
C GLU A 230 -2.03 -1.67 6.71
N GLU A 231 -1.57 -2.16 5.56
CA GLU A 231 -2.27 -2.01 4.28
C GLU A 231 -3.66 -2.63 4.31
N LYS A 232 -3.81 -3.83 4.90
CA LYS A 232 -5.11 -4.47 5.05
C LYS A 232 -6.07 -3.66 5.92
N VAL A 233 -5.61 -3.11 7.06
CA VAL A 233 -6.46 -2.28 7.94
C VAL A 233 -6.95 -1.05 7.21
N VAL A 234 -6.03 -0.31 6.58
CA VAL A 234 -6.37 0.94 5.89
C VAL A 234 -7.30 0.67 4.71
N LEU A 235 -6.96 -0.29 3.84
CA LEU A 235 -7.78 -0.58 2.66
C LEU A 235 -9.15 -1.16 3.03
N SER A 236 -9.23 -2.09 4.00
CA SER A 236 -10.53 -2.64 4.41
C SER A 236 -11.44 -1.55 4.99
N SER A 237 -10.89 -0.62 5.77
CA SER A 237 -11.64 0.52 6.30
C SER A 237 -12.15 1.45 5.18
N ILE A 238 -11.31 1.77 4.18
CA ILE A 238 -11.73 2.58 3.03
C ILE A 238 -12.82 1.86 2.23
N ILE A 239 -12.60 0.60 1.87
CA ILE A 239 -13.53 -0.19 1.04
C ILE A 239 -14.88 -0.39 1.72
N ARG A 240 -14.89 -0.55 3.04
CA ARG A 240 -16.11 -0.63 3.83
C ARG A 240 -16.99 0.61 3.64
N HIS A 241 -16.41 1.80 3.66
CA HIS A 241 -17.18 3.04 3.70
C HIS A 241 -17.35 3.72 2.33
N PHE A 242 -16.59 3.32 1.31
CA PHE A 242 -16.52 4.05 0.04
C PHE A 242 -16.53 3.18 -1.20
N ASN A 243 -17.23 3.69 -2.21
CA ASN A 243 -17.01 3.37 -3.61
C ASN A 243 -15.91 4.30 -4.12
N ILE A 244 -14.85 3.72 -4.63
CA ILE A 244 -13.68 4.39 -5.19
C ILE A 244 -13.83 4.40 -6.70
N LYS A 245 -13.63 5.55 -7.33
CA LYS A 245 -13.52 5.65 -8.79
C LYS A 245 -12.25 6.41 -9.13
N SER A 246 -11.36 5.78 -9.88
CA SER A 246 -10.17 6.49 -10.37
C SER A 246 -10.55 7.40 -11.53
N THR A 247 -10.12 8.66 -11.48
CA THR A 247 -10.39 9.66 -12.53
C THR A 247 -9.23 9.78 -13.52
N GLN A 248 -8.13 9.06 -13.28
CA GLN A 248 -6.91 9.16 -14.09
C GLN A 248 -6.62 7.87 -14.85
N ILE A 249 -6.12 8.04 -16.08
CA ILE A 249 -5.54 6.95 -16.87
C ILE A 249 -4.16 6.64 -16.27
N THR A 250 -3.87 5.37 -16.01
CA THR A 250 -2.68 4.95 -15.24
C THR A 250 -1.39 5.35 -15.94
N GLU A 251 -1.40 5.24 -17.26
CA GLU A 251 -0.31 5.52 -18.18
C GLU A 251 0.01 7.03 -18.23
N ASN A 252 -0.94 7.89 -17.85
CA ASN A 252 -0.75 9.34 -17.79
C ASN A 252 -0.28 9.83 -16.41
N ILE A 253 -0.22 8.95 -15.40
CA ILE A 253 0.28 9.31 -14.08
C ILE A 253 1.81 9.32 -14.14
N ARG A 254 2.41 10.49 -13.94
CA ARG A 254 3.86 10.63 -13.90
C ARG A 254 4.40 9.94 -12.65
N ILE A 255 5.26 8.95 -12.85
CA ILE A 255 5.92 8.21 -11.78
C ILE A 255 7.29 8.83 -11.53
N THR A 256 7.56 9.22 -10.30
CA THR A 256 8.91 9.58 -9.84
C THR A 256 9.55 8.36 -9.18
N ALA A 257 10.77 8.05 -9.61
CA ALA A 257 11.60 6.99 -9.05
C ALA A 257 12.78 7.62 -8.30
N ASP A 258 12.53 8.05 -7.06
CA ASP A 258 13.61 8.44 -6.13
C ASP A 258 14.08 7.16 -5.40
N SER A 259 13.83 7.05 -4.10
CA SER A 259 14.01 5.79 -3.35
C SER A 259 12.80 4.85 -3.46
N ILE A 260 11.64 5.36 -3.87
CA ILE A 260 10.38 4.64 -4.06
C ILE A 260 9.68 5.10 -5.35
N LEU A 261 8.82 4.26 -5.92
CA LEU A 261 7.91 4.63 -6.99
C LEU A 261 6.65 5.28 -6.43
N SER A 262 6.47 6.58 -6.68
CA SER A 262 5.26 7.32 -6.29
C SER A 262 4.83 8.27 -7.40
N SER A 263 3.55 8.68 -7.41
CA SER A 263 3.10 9.71 -8.35
C SER A 263 3.74 11.06 -8.04
N THR A 264 4.29 11.72 -9.06
CA THR A 264 4.85 13.09 -8.95
C THR A 264 3.79 14.10 -8.54
N ASP A 265 2.61 13.97 -9.15
CA ASP A 265 1.53 14.95 -9.02
C ASP A 265 0.44 14.49 -8.05
N GLY A 266 0.62 13.36 -7.36
CA GLY A 266 -0.44 12.69 -6.61
C GLY A 266 -1.38 11.88 -7.51
N ILE A 267 -2.30 11.13 -6.90
CA ILE A 267 -3.36 10.38 -7.58
C ILE A 267 -4.70 10.99 -7.19
N LEU A 268 -5.54 11.26 -8.18
CA LEU A 268 -6.91 11.74 -8.00
C LEU A 268 -7.87 10.56 -8.05
N VAL A 269 -8.68 10.43 -7.01
CA VAL A 269 -9.78 9.47 -6.92
C VAL A 269 -11.04 10.15 -6.42
N GLU A 270 -12.18 9.74 -6.95
CA GLU A 270 -13.51 10.08 -6.42
C GLU A 270 -13.91 9.01 -5.40
N LEU A 271 -14.36 9.45 -4.22
CA LEU A 271 -14.97 8.61 -3.20
C LEU A 271 -16.45 8.95 -3.09
N GLU A 272 -17.30 7.95 -3.22
CA GLU A 272 -18.74 8.03 -2.99
C GLU A 272 -19.08 7.17 -1.77
N THR A 273 -19.79 7.72 -0.79
CA THR A 273 -20.11 6.98 0.44
C THR A 273 -20.97 5.75 0.15
N ARG A 274 -20.62 4.63 0.78
CA ARG A 274 -21.44 3.42 0.80
C ARG A 274 -22.31 3.43 2.04
N ASN A 275 -23.61 3.24 1.85
CA ASN A 275 -24.53 2.95 2.93
C ASN A 275 -24.43 1.45 3.25
N VAL A 276 -23.42 1.07 4.03
CA VAL A 276 -23.29 -0.29 4.56
C VAL A 276 -23.85 -0.26 5.99
N CYS A 277 -24.82 -1.14 6.26
CA CYS A 277 -25.53 -1.21 7.55
C CYS A 277 -24.63 -1.72 8.68
#